data_AF-Q1EMM7-F1
#
_entry.id   AF-Q1EMM7-F1
#
_cell.length_a   1.000
_cell.length_b   1.000
_cell.length_c   1.000
_cell.angle_alpha   90.00
_cell.angle_beta   90.00
_cell.angle_gamma   90.00
#
_symmetry.space_group_name_H-M   'P 1'
#
loop_
_entity.id
_entity.type
_entity.pdbx_description
1 polymer ?
#
loop_
_entity_poly.entity_id
_entity_poly.type
_entity_poly.pdbx_seq_one_letter_code
_entity_poly.pdbx_strand_id
1 'polypeptide(L)'
;TFLLVVFNCLSSFQIYSMPVFDSFEAGYTSRTNRPCSIWVRSGFRVFYGFISLLIGVALPFLSSLAGLLGGLTLPVTFAYPCFMWVLIKKPTKYTFNWYFNWILGWLGIAFSLAFSIGGIWSMVNSGLKLKFFKPN
;
A
#
# COMPACT_ATOMS: atom_id res chain seq x y z
N THR A 1 -18.10 -7.79 20.66
CA THR A 1 -16.80 -7.45 20.05
C THR A 1 -16.84 -7.40 18.53
N PHE A 2 -17.38 -8.41 17.83
CA PHE A 2 -17.48 -8.41 16.35
C PHE A 2 -18.19 -7.19 15.75
N LEU A 3 -19.31 -6.73 16.33
CA LEU A 3 -20.03 -5.56 15.81
C LEU A 3 -19.17 -4.29 15.82
N LEU A 4 -18.36 -4.07 16.87
CA LEU A 4 -17.45 -2.92 16.95
C LEU A 4 -16.38 -2.95 15.87
N VAL A 5 -15.84 -4.14 15.57
CA VAL A 5 -14.86 -4.34 14.48
C VAL A 5 -15.51 -4.03 13.14
N VAL A 6 -16.73 -4.50 12.89
CA VAL A 6 -17.46 -4.23 11.63
C VAL A 6 -17.69 -2.72 11.46
N PHE A 7 -18.16 -2.02 12.50
CA PHE A 7 -18.32 -0.56 12.43
C PHE A 7 -17.01 0.17 12.17
N ASN A 8 -15.92 -0.24 12.82
CA ASN A 8 -14.59 0.34 12.60
C ASN A 8 -14.08 0.10 11.17
N CYS A 9 -14.29 -1.08 10.60
CA CYS A 9 -13.91 -1.37 9.22
C CYS A 9 -14.73 -0.53 8.22
N LEU A 10 -16.03 -0.38 8.45
CA LEU A 10 -16.91 0.40 7.58
C LEU A 10 -16.55 1.90 7.56
N SER A 11 -16.25 2.48 8.72
CA SER A 11 -15.83 3.88 8.81
C SER A 11 -14.42 4.08 8.25
N SER A 12 -13.50 3.17 8.55
CA SER A 12 -12.11 3.25 8.07
C SER A 12 -12.02 3.12 6.55
N PHE A 13 -12.85 2.26 5.93
CA PHE A 13 -12.88 2.09 4.47
C PHE A 13 -13.18 3.40 3.75
N GLN A 14 -14.06 4.24 4.29
CA GLN A 14 -14.37 5.55 3.71
C GLN A 14 -13.17 6.50 3.77
N ILE A 15 -12.45 6.51 4.89
CA ILE A 15 -11.28 7.37 5.09
C ILE A 15 -10.13 6.94 4.17
N TYR A 16 -9.83 5.64 4.09
CA TYR A 16 -8.73 5.12 3.25
C TYR A 16 -9.03 5.19 1.75
N SER A 17 -10.31 5.18 1.35
CA SER A 17 -10.67 5.28 -0.08
C SER A 17 -10.63 6.73 -0.61
N MET A 18 -10.72 7.74 0.24
CA MET A 18 -10.63 9.14 -0.17
C MET A 18 -9.37 9.51 -0.98
N PRO A 19 -8.13 9.21 -0.53
CA PRO A 19 -6.93 9.54 -1.29
C PRO A 19 -6.84 8.79 -2.63
N VAL A 20 -7.43 7.59 -2.69
CA VAL A 20 -7.51 6.82 -3.93
C VAL A 20 -8.46 7.50 -4.93
N PHE A 21 -9.62 7.97 -4.46
CA PHE A 21 -10.55 8.74 -5.29
C PHE A 21 -9.93 10.05 -5.77
N ASP A 22 -9.20 10.75 -4.91
CA ASP A 22 -8.53 12.00 -5.25
C ASP A 22 -7.43 11.79 -6.31
N SER A 23 -6.69 10.68 -6.21
CA SER A 23 -5.70 10.29 -7.22
C SER A 23 -6.34 9.98 -8.58
N PHE A 24 -7.49 9.30 -8.60
CA PHE A 24 -8.23 9.03 -9.84
C PHE A 24 -8.81 10.32 -10.46
N GLU A 25 -9.33 11.21 -9.64
CA GLU A 25 -9.85 12.51 -10.06
C GLU A 25 -8.74 13.42 -10.59
N ALA A 26 -7.58 13.46 -9.95
CA ALA A 26 -6.40 14.18 -10.43
C ALA A 26 -5.91 13.63 -11.79
N GLY A 27 -5.86 12.30 -11.94
CA GLY A 27 -5.50 11.65 -13.21
C GLY A 27 -6.50 11.94 -14.34
N TYR A 28 -7.80 11.93 -14.03
CA TYR A 28 -8.86 12.24 -14.99
C TYR A 28 -8.83 13.72 -15.40
N THR A 29 -8.66 14.62 -14.43
CA THR A 29 -8.59 16.08 -14.65
C THR A 29 -7.35 16.45 -15.45
N SER A 30 -6.20 15.83 -15.15
CA SER A 30 -4.95 16.00 -15.91
C SER A 30 -5.11 15.64 -17.39
N ARG A 31 -5.82 14.55 -17.72
CA ARG A 31 -6.03 14.12 -19.12
C ARG A 31 -7.14 14.86 -19.84
N THR A 32 -8.23 15.17 -19.15
CA THR A 32 -9.46 15.67 -19.79
C THR A 32 -9.60 17.19 -19.68
N ASN A 33 -8.83 17.85 -18.79
CA ASN A 33 -8.91 19.31 -18.50
C ASN A 33 -10.35 19.81 -18.26
N ARG A 34 -11.22 18.94 -17.76
CA ARG A 34 -12.63 19.21 -17.48
C ARG A 34 -12.90 18.90 -16.01
N PRO A 35 -13.83 19.64 -15.37
CA PRO A 35 -14.25 19.31 -14.02
C PRO A 35 -14.88 17.91 -13.99
N CYS A 36 -14.54 17.13 -12.95
CA CYS A 36 -15.14 15.82 -12.74
C CYS A 36 -16.65 15.93 -12.61
N SER A 37 -17.37 15.30 -13.55
CA SER A 37 -18.83 15.21 -13.48
C SER A 37 -19.25 14.29 -12.33
N ILE A 38 -20.39 14.59 -11.70
CA ILE A 38 -20.99 13.80 -10.61
C ILE A 38 -21.15 12.32 -11.02
N TRP A 39 -21.42 12.06 -12.31
CA TRP A 39 -21.49 10.71 -12.88
C TRP A 39 -20.15 9.98 -12.87
N VAL A 40 -19.07 10.67 -13.21
CA VAL A 40 -17.71 10.12 -13.21
C VAL A 40 -17.27 9.79 -11.78
N ARG A 41 -17.59 10.67 -10.83
CA ARG A 41 -17.33 10.46 -9.40
C ARG A 41 -18.12 9.26 -8.83
N SER A 42 -19.39 9.13 -9.20
CA SER A 42 -20.21 7.97 -8.81
C SER A 42 -19.68 6.67 -9.43
N GLY A 43 -19.27 6.73 -10.70
CA GLY A 43 -18.64 5.62 -11.42
C GLY A 43 -17.38 5.11 -10.73
N PHE A 44 -16.45 6.01 -10.35
CA PHE A 44 -15.24 5.62 -9.62
C PHE A 44 -15.54 4.96 -8.26
N ARG A 45 -16.56 5.43 -7.55
CA ARG A 45 -16.95 4.85 -6.25
C ARG A 45 -17.51 3.44 -6.39
N VAL A 46 -18.39 3.21 -7.36
CA VAL A 46 -18.96 1.88 -7.64
C VAL A 46 -17.87 0.93 -8.14
N PHE A 47 -17.01 1.40 -9.05
CA PHE A 47 -15.90 0.61 -9.58
C PHE A 47 -14.91 0.17 -8.48
N TYR A 48 -14.52 1.09 -7.59
CA TYR A 48 -13.64 0.76 -6.47
C TYR A 48 -14.28 -0.24 -5.50
N GLY A 49 -15.57 -0.08 -5.20
CA GLY A 49 -16.32 -1.04 -4.39
C GLY A 49 -16.37 -2.43 -5.03
N PHE A 50 -16.63 -2.49 -6.34
CA PHE A 50 -16.67 -3.74 -7.09
C PHE A 50 -15.30 -4.45 -7.12
N ILE A 51 -14.22 -3.70 -7.37
CA ILE A 51 -12.84 -4.24 -7.31
C ILE A 51 -12.55 -4.79 -5.91
N SER A 52 -12.90 -4.04 -4.86
CA SER A 52 -12.66 -4.46 -3.47
C SER A 52 -13.39 -5.76 -3.14
N LEU A 53 -14.62 -5.94 -3.62
CA LEU A 53 -15.38 -7.17 -3.47
C LEU A 53 -14.74 -8.33 -4.25
N LEU A 54 -14.31 -8.09 -5.48
CA LEU A 54 -13.65 -9.10 -6.31
C LEU A 54 -12.35 -9.58 -5.66
N ILE A 55 -11.54 -8.66 -5.13
CA ILE A 55 -10.30 -8.97 -4.38
C ILE A 55 -10.61 -9.78 -3.12
N GLY A 56 -11.63 -9.40 -2.36
CA GLY A 56 -12.04 -10.10 -1.14
C GLY A 56 -12.51 -11.53 -1.39
N VAL A 57 -13.20 -11.77 -2.52
CA VAL A 57 -13.66 -13.11 -2.92
C VAL A 57 -12.55 -13.94 -3.56
N ALA A 58 -11.69 -13.32 -4.38
CA ALA A 58 -10.68 -14.03 -5.16
C ALA A 58 -9.41 -14.37 -4.37
N LEU A 59 -9.06 -13.60 -3.32
CA LEU A 59 -7.81 -13.75 -2.59
C LEU A 59 -8.07 -14.14 -1.12
N PRO A 60 -8.28 -15.43 -0.79
CA PRO A 60 -8.37 -15.88 0.61
C PRO A 60 -7.03 -15.75 1.38
N PHE A 61 -5.95 -15.35 0.70
CA PHE A 61 -4.59 -15.19 1.22
C PHE A 61 -4.19 -13.71 1.48
N LEU A 62 -5.17 -12.83 1.72
CA LEU A 62 -4.95 -11.41 2.01
C LEU A 62 -3.90 -11.13 3.09
N SER A 63 -3.80 -11.97 4.12
CA SER A 63 -2.78 -11.82 5.18
C SER A 63 -1.34 -11.96 4.65
N SER A 64 -1.09 -12.93 3.77
CA SER A 64 0.23 -13.12 3.15
C SER A 64 0.55 -12.01 2.14
N LEU A 65 -0.47 -11.55 1.41
CA LEU A 65 -0.36 -10.41 0.49
C LEU A 65 -0.11 -9.08 1.23
N ALA A 66 -0.73 -8.89 2.40
CA ALA A 66 -0.54 -7.72 3.25
C ALA A 66 0.91 -7.61 3.76
N GLY A 67 1.54 -8.74 4.12
CA GLY A 67 2.96 -8.76 4.48
C GLY A 67 3.89 -8.34 3.33
N LEU A 68 3.57 -8.78 2.11
CA LEU A 68 4.33 -8.42 0.90
C LEU A 68 4.11 -6.95 0.49
N LEU A 69 2.88 -6.46 0.52
CA LEU A 69 2.55 -5.05 0.29
C LEU A 69 3.16 -4.14 1.37
N GLY A 70 3.18 -4.59 2.62
CA GLY A 70 3.95 -3.96 3.70
C GLY A 70 5.43 -3.88 3.32
N GLY A 71 6.03 -5.00 2.93
CA GLY A 71 7.42 -5.07 2.46
C GLY A 71 7.78 -4.06 1.37
N LEU A 72 6.89 -3.89 0.37
CA LEU A 72 7.09 -2.98 -0.76
C LEU A 72 6.86 -1.50 -0.40
N THR A 73 6.09 -1.20 0.65
CA THR A 73 5.83 0.18 1.08
C THR A 73 6.86 0.68 2.10
N LEU A 74 7.57 -0.21 2.79
CA LEU A 74 8.63 0.11 3.76
C LEU A 74 9.79 0.97 3.20
N PRO A 75 10.27 0.80 1.94
CA PRO A 75 11.27 1.71 1.37
C PRO A 75 10.73 3.13 1.25
N VAL A 76 9.45 3.27 0.92
CA VAL A 76 8.80 4.57 0.73
C VAL A 76 8.60 5.28 2.06
N THR A 77 8.37 4.54 3.15
CA THR A 77 8.16 5.14 4.48
C THR A 77 9.47 5.39 5.23
N PHE A 78 10.47 4.52 5.11
CA PHE A 78 11.72 4.63 5.89
C PHE A 78 12.90 5.16 5.08
N ALA A 79 13.12 4.63 3.88
CA ALA A 79 14.30 4.98 3.09
C ALA A 79 14.10 6.34 2.38
N TYR A 80 12.93 6.56 1.79
CA TYR A 80 12.62 7.77 1.02
C TYR A 80 12.79 9.08 1.81
N PRO A 81 12.23 9.27 3.03
CA PRO A 81 12.43 10.52 3.77
C PRO A 81 13.89 10.72 4.19
N CYS A 82 14.64 9.64 4.48
CA CYS A 82 16.07 9.73 4.80
C CYS A 82 16.87 10.24 3.60
N PHE A 83 16.64 9.69 2.40
CA PHE A 83 17.30 10.14 1.19
C PHE A 83 16.85 11.54 0.75
N MET A 84 15.55 11.84 0.86
CA MET A 84 14.98 13.16 0.58
C MET A 84 15.60 14.23 1.49
N TRP A 85 15.75 13.94 2.79
CA TRP A 85 16.38 14.86 3.74
C TRP A 85 17.85 15.13 3.40
N VAL A 86 18.62 14.10 3.03
CA VAL A 86 20.02 14.25 2.60
C VAL A 86 20.13 15.10 1.34
N LEU A 87 19.22 14.91 0.37
CA LEU A 87 19.15 15.70 -0.87
C LEU A 87 18.83 17.18 -0.61
N ILE A 88 17.86 17.46 0.26
CA ILE A 88 17.42 18.84 0.56
C ILE A 88 18.45 19.59 1.41
N LYS A 89 18.93 18.97 2.49
CA LYS A 89 19.80 19.65 3.45
C LYS A 89 21.27 19.68 3.05
N LYS A 90 21.71 18.84 2.10
CA LYS A 90 23.11 18.69 1.67
C LYS A 90 24.09 18.79 2.85
N PRO A 91 23.93 17.95 3.88
CA PRO A 91 24.80 18.02 5.06
C PRO A 91 26.25 17.79 4.65
N THR A 92 27.16 18.43 5.39
CA THR A 92 28.61 18.26 5.20
C THR A 92 28.96 16.77 5.28
N LYS A 93 29.72 16.30 4.27
CA LYS A 93 30.20 14.91 4.24
C LYS A 93 30.98 14.63 5.53
N TYR A 94 30.79 13.45 6.11
CA TYR A 94 31.40 12.99 7.37
C TYR A 94 30.85 13.54 8.70
N THR A 95 29.76 14.30 8.68
CA THR A 95 29.06 14.64 9.93
C THR A 95 28.26 13.44 10.47
N PHE A 96 28.13 13.32 11.80
CA PHE A 96 27.32 12.29 12.46
C PHE A 96 25.91 12.14 11.84
N ASN A 97 25.25 13.26 11.54
CA ASN A 97 23.93 13.28 10.91
C ASN A 97 23.93 12.69 9.49
N TRP A 98 25.02 12.78 8.74
CA TRP A 98 25.11 12.18 7.40
C TRP A 98 25.21 10.65 7.49
N TYR A 99 26.08 10.14 8.35
CA TYR A 99 26.20 8.70 8.60
C TYR A 99 24.90 8.10 9.14
N PHE A 100 24.25 8.78 10.10
CA PHE A 100 23.00 8.30 10.69
C PHE A 100 21.88 8.16 9.65
N ASN A 101 21.67 9.18 8.80
CA ASN A 101 20.66 9.10 7.74
C ASN A 101 20.98 8.06 6.66
N TRP A 102 22.27 7.86 6.33
CA TRP A 102 22.68 6.80 5.41
C TRP A 102 22.46 5.40 5.98
N ILE A 103 22.79 5.18 7.26
CA ILE A 103 22.56 3.90 7.95
C ILE A 103 21.06 3.60 8.02
N LEU A 104 20.23 4.59 8.41
CA LEU A 104 18.77 4.43 8.43
C LEU A 104 18.20 4.11 7.04
N GLY A 105 18.71 4.77 5.98
CA GLY A 105 18.31 4.51 4.61
C GLY A 105 18.62 3.07 4.17
N TRP A 106 19.85 2.61 4.40
CA TRP A 106 20.26 1.23 4.12
C TRP A 106 19.47 0.20 4.93
N LEU A 107 19.24 0.49 6.21
CA LEU A 107 18.44 -0.36 7.10
C LEU A 107 16.99 -0.46 6.61
N GLY A 108 16.38 0.64 6.18
CA GLY A 108 15.04 0.64 5.58
C GLY A 108 14.94 -0.21 4.31
N ILE A 109 15.96 -0.16 3.45
CA ILE A 109 16.05 -1.02 2.25
C ILE A 109 16.22 -2.49 2.63
N ALA A 110 17.11 -2.79 3.58
CA ALA A 110 17.35 -4.15 4.06
C ALA A 110 16.08 -4.76 4.68
N PHE A 111 15.34 -3.99 5.48
CA PHE A 111 14.06 -4.43 6.04
C PHE A 111 13.03 -4.70 4.95
N SER A 112 12.91 -3.83 3.94
CA SER A 112 12.01 -4.07 2.81
C SER A 112 12.31 -5.38 2.10
N LEU A 113 13.59 -5.66 1.79
CA LEU A 113 14.00 -6.92 1.17
C LEU A 113 13.65 -8.12 2.06
N ALA A 114 13.93 -8.04 3.37
CA ALA A 114 13.60 -9.10 4.31
C ALA A 114 12.08 -9.36 4.37
N PHE A 115 11.26 -8.33 4.41
CA PHE A 115 9.79 -8.45 4.41
C PHE A 115 9.26 -8.97 3.07
N SER A 116 9.80 -8.54 1.93
CA SER A 116 9.43 -9.07 0.62
C SER A 116 9.78 -10.54 0.48
N ILE A 117 10.98 -10.96 0.90
CA ILE A 117 11.39 -12.38 0.92
C ILE A 117 10.50 -13.18 1.87
N GLY A 118 10.20 -12.65 3.06
CA GLY A 118 9.29 -13.28 4.02
C GLY A 118 7.86 -13.42 3.48
N GLY A 119 7.35 -12.41 2.77
CA GLY A 119 6.06 -12.45 2.09
C GLY A 119 6.02 -13.52 1.00
N ILE A 120 7.05 -13.58 0.14
CA ILE A 120 7.16 -14.60 -0.91
C ILE A 120 7.28 -16.00 -0.28
N TRP A 121 8.09 -16.16 0.76
CA TRP A 121 8.26 -17.44 1.46
C TRP A 121 6.97 -17.89 2.14
N SER A 122 6.20 -16.96 2.74
CA SER A 122 4.86 -17.23 3.27
C SER A 122 3.90 -17.64 2.18
N MET A 123 3.90 -16.99 1.01
CA MET A 123 3.05 -17.38 -0.12
C MET A 123 3.39 -18.78 -0.65
N VAL A 124 4.69 -19.10 -0.75
CA VAL A 124 5.17 -20.41 -1.19
C VAL A 124 4.85 -21.50 -0.17
N ASN A 125 5.07 -21.25 1.12
CA ASN A 125 4.85 -22.22 2.20
C ASN A 125 3.36 -22.42 2.55
N SER A 126 2.55 -21.35 2.51
CA SER A 126 1.08 -21.44 2.55
C SER A 126 0.50 -22.08 1.29
N GLY A 127 1.34 -22.22 0.27
CA GLY A 127 1.07 -23.03 -0.89
C GLY A 127 0.23 -22.28 -1.90
N LEU A 128 0.67 -22.41 -3.14
CA LEU A 128 -0.18 -22.87 -4.23
C LEU A 128 -0.97 -24.15 -3.85
N LYS A 129 -1.68 -24.19 -2.72
CA LYS A 129 -2.96 -24.89 -2.67
C LYS A 129 -3.91 -24.03 -3.48
N LEU A 130 -3.75 -24.11 -4.80
CA LEU A 130 -4.76 -23.77 -5.80
C LEU A 130 -5.97 -24.69 -5.59
N LYS A 131 -6.59 -24.66 -4.41
CA LYS A 131 -7.97 -25.05 -4.21
C LYS A 131 -8.82 -23.87 -4.69
N PHE A 132 -8.68 -23.51 -5.96
CA PHE A 132 -9.59 -22.57 -6.61
C PHE A 132 -11.03 -23.12 -6.60
N PHE A 133 -11.22 -24.44 -6.39
CA PHE A 133 -12.54 -25.09 -6.32
C PHE A 133 -12.58 -26.39 -5.48
N LYS A 134 -12.23 -26.37 -4.18
CA LYS A 134 -12.69 -27.46 -3.28
C LYS A 134 -12.95 -26.96 -1.86
N PRO A 135 -14.22 -26.68 -1.49
CA PRO A 135 -14.61 -26.61 -0.10
C PRO A 135 -14.57 -28.04 0.45
N ASN A 136 -13.87 -28.23 1.56
CA ASN A 136 -14.26 -29.26 2.53
C ASN A 136 -14.72 -28.50 3.76
#